data_AF-A0A0M3K3V3-F1
#
_entry.id   AF-A0A0M3K3V3-F1
#
_cell.length_a   1.000
_cell.length_b   1.000
_cell.length_c   1.000
_cell.angle_alpha   90.00
_cell.angle_beta   90.00
_cell.angle_gamma   90.00
#
_symmetry.space_group_name_H-M   'P 1'
#
loop_
_entity.id
_entity.type
_entity.pdbx_description
1 polymer ?
#
loop_
_entity_poly.entity_id
_entity_poly.type
_entity_poly.pdbx_seq_one_letter_code
_entity_poly.pdbx_strand_id
1 'polypeptide(L)'
;MHLDYGGVAYEAFGNSFPILRPHKRKAKIFTNTMIIILQMGVLSVFYIFMALHVKEIVETIWPECQLRTSVYMFIVFVPLVLINYIRTLRVIAVFSWIANILMLTSFVIIFQDLLRSEHVTSTLPWITDFDSLATAAGAILYSFEGQAIVSAHSIHAGFRKHQLT
;
A
#
# COMPACT_ATOMS: atom_id res chain seq x y z
N MET A 1 -21.87 4.54 15.70
CA MET A 1 -21.98 3.28 14.94
C MET A 1 -20.63 3.04 14.29
N HIS A 2 -19.85 2.06 14.74
CA HIS A 2 -18.53 1.76 14.16
C HIS A 2 -18.77 0.94 12.88
N LEU A 3 -18.88 1.60 11.73
CA LEU A 3 -19.00 0.90 10.44
C LEU A 3 -17.60 0.43 10.02
N ASP A 4 -17.33 -0.84 10.28
CA ASP A 4 -16.30 -1.59 9.55
C ASP A 4 -16.62 -1.59 8.04
N TYR A 5 -15.66 -1.83 7.15
CA TYR A 5 -15.89 -1.81 5.69
C TYR A 5 -17.05 -2.73 5.27
N GLY A 6 -17.15 -3.91 5.88
CA GLY A 6 -18.29 -4.81 5.69
C GLY A 6 -19.61 -4.27 6.25
N GLY A 7 -19.56 -3.43 7.29
CA GLY A 7 -20.71 -2.69 7.80
C GLY A 7 -21.19 -1.60 6.84
N VAL A 8 -20.26 -0.86 6.20
CA VAL A 8 -20.57 0.09 5.11
C VAL A 8 -21.26 -0.62 3.96
N ALA A 9 -20.74 -1.77 3.53
CA ALA A 9 -21.38 -2.58 2.49
C ALA A 9 -22.78 -3.05 2.89
N TYR A 10 -22.97 -3.45 4.16
CA TYR A 10 -24.28 -3.88 4.67
C TYR A 10 -25.32 -2.77 4.62
N GLU A 11 -24.98 -1.58 5.11
CA GLU A 11 -25.88 -0.42 5.14
C GLU A 11 -26.14 0.14 3.74
N ALA A 12 -25.11 0.18 2.89
CA ALA A 12 -25.25 0.60 1.50
C ALA A 12 -26.24 -0.29 0.75
N PHE A 13 -26.13 -1.61 0.88
CA PHE A 13 -27.08 -2.55 0.26
C PHE A 13 -28.47 -2.52 0.92
N GLY A 14 -28.54 -2.20 2.21
CA GLY A 14 -29.80 -2.02 2.94
C GLY A 14 -30.63 -0.83 2.44
N ASN A 15 -29.97 0.29 2.10
CA ASN A 15 -30.61 1.50 1.58
C ASN A 15 -30.67 1.58 0.04
N SER A 16 -30.20 0.55 -0.67
CA SER A 16 -30.18 0.53 -2.14
C SER A 16 -31.50 0.02 -2.76
N PHE A 17 -31.46 -0.36 -4.05
CA PHE A 17 -32.58 -0.88 -4.83
C PHE A 17 -33.21 -2.13 -4.19
N PRO A 18 -34.53 -2.39 -4.38
CA PRO A 18 -35.26 -3.49 -3.74
C PRO A 18 -34.63 -4.87 -3.94
N ILE A 19 -33.98 -5.08 -5.09
CA ILE A 19 -33.34 -6.33 -5.50
C ILE A 19 -32.04 -6.61 -4.70
N LEU A 20 -31.35 -5.56 -4.26
CA LEU A 20 -30.06 -5.66 -3.56
C LEU A 20 -30.22 -5.78 -2.03
N ARG A 21 -31.35 -5.30 -1.48
CA ARG A 21 -31.68 -5.38 -0.03
C ARG A 21 -31.60 -6.78 0.58
N PRO A 22 -32.07 -7.88 -0.05
CA PRO A 22 -31.93 -9.22 0.53
C PRO A 22 -30.47 -9.70 0.58
N HIS A 23 -29.59 -9.14 -0.25
CA HIS A 23 -28.20 -9.56 -0.39
C HIS A 23 -27.22 -8.87 0.57
N LYS A 24 -27.69 -7.97 1.44
CA LYS A 24 -26.87 -7.18 2.38
C LYS A 24 -25.89 -7.99 3.23
N ARG A 25 -26.28 -9.18 3.72
CA ARG A 25 -25.40 -10.05 4.51
C ARG A 25 -24.31 -10.70 3.66
N LYS A 26 -24.64 -11.09 2.41
CA LYS A 26 -23.66 -11.63 1.46
C LYS A 26 -22.66 -10.55 1.04
N ALA A 27 -23.13 -9.32 0.79
CA ALA A 27 -22.28 -8.18 0.48
C ALA A 27 -21.25 -7.90 1.60
N LYS A 28 -21.69 -7.89 2.87
CA LYS A 28 -20.78 -7.75 4.02
C LYS A 28 -19.66 -8.79 4.03
N ILE A 29 -20.02 -10.07 3.86
CA ILE A 29 -19.05 -11.17 3.88
C ILE A 29 -18.10 -11.06 2.69
N PHE A 30 -18.64 -10.80 1.50
CA PHE A 30 -17.86 -10.62 0.28
C PHE A 30 -16.83 -9.49 0.41
N THR A 31 -17.24 -8.31 0.87
CA THR A 31 -16.34 -7.17 1.08
C THR A 31 -15.22 -7.51 2.05
N ASN A 32 -15.52 -8.12 3.21
CA ASN A 32 -14.49 -8.47 4.17
C ASN A 32 -13.50 -9.52 3.62
N THR A 33 -14.01 -10.52 2.88
CA THR A 33 -13.15 -11.52 2.22
C THR A 33 -12.25 -10.89 1.17
N MET A 34 -12.77 -9.98 0.34
CA MET A 34 -11.98 -9.28 -0.66
C MET A 34 -10.88 -8.42 -0.02
N ILE A 35 -11.17 -7.73 1.09
CA ILE A 35 -10.17 -6.94 1.81
C ILE A 35 -9.05 -7.83 2.38
N ILE A 36 -9.39 -9.00 2.94
CA ILE A 36 -8.39 -9.95 3.43
C ILE A 36 -7.51 -10.47 2.28
N ILE A 37 -8.11 -10.84 1.14
CA ILE A 37 -7.37 -11.29 -0.05
C ILE A 37 -6.46 -10.18 -0.58
N LEU A 38 -6.98 -8.97 -0.70
CA LEU A 38 -6.22 -7.79 -1.15
C LEU A 38 -5.02 -7.53 -0.23
N GLN A 39 -5.23 -7.56 1.09
CA GLN A 39 -4.16 -7.32 2.05
C GLN A 39 -3.08 -8.42 1.98
N MET A 40 -3.47 -9.69 1.86
CA MET A 40 -2.49 -10.78 1.70
C MET A 40 -1.70 -10.65 0.40
N GLY A 41 -2.34 -10.24 -0.69
CA GLY A 41 -1.69 -9.97 -1.97
C GLY A 41 -0.66 -8.85 -1.85
N VAL A 42 -1.08 -7.69 -1.35
CA VAL A 42 -0.22 -6.51 -1.15
C VAL A 42 0.97 -6.83 -0.24
N LEU A 43 0.73 -7.48 0.91
CA LEU A 43 1.80 -7.82 1.85
C LEU A 43 2.85 -8.76 1.23
N SER A 44 2.41 -9.70 0.39
CA SER A 44 3.31 -10.64 -0.28
C SER A 44 4.21 -9.93 -1.31
N VAL A 45 3.64 -9.08 -2.15
CA VAL A 45 4.40 -8.33 -3.16
C VAL A 45 5.35 -7.33 -2.50
N PHE A 46 4.86 -6.59 -1.48
CA PHE A 46 5.68 -5.63 -0.73
C PHE A 46 6.91 -6.29 -0.11
N TYR A 47 6.75 -7.47 0.50
CA TYR A 47 7.86 -8.21 1.09
C TYR A 47 8.93 -8.60 0.06
N ILE A 48 8.52 -9.12 -1.11
CA ILE A 48 9.47 -9.49 -2.18
C ILE A 48 10.20 -8.25 -2.69
N PHE A 49 9.47 -7.16 -2.94
CA PHE A 49 10.03 -5.91 -3.43
C PHE A 49 11.04 -5.30 -2.46
N MET A 50 10.74 -5.30 -1.16
CA MET A 50 11.68 -4.86 -0.13
C MET A 50 12.96 -5.71 -0.12
N ALA A 51 12.84 -7.04 -0.22
CA ALA A 51 14.00 -7.92 -0.24
C ALA A 51 14.90 -7.67 -1.46
N LEU A 52 14.31 -7.37 -2.63
CA LEU A 52 15.06 -7.04 -3.85
C LEU A 52 15.81 -5.71 -3.70
N HIS A 53 15.18 -4.67 -3.15
CA HIS A 53 15.86 -3.39 -2.92
C HIS A 53 16.97 -3.49 -1.88
N VAL A 54 16.77 -4.25 -0.79
CA VAL A 54 17.84 -4.47 0.19
C VAL A 54 19.02 -5.20 -0.47
N LYS A 55 18.74 -6.21 -1.29
CA LYS A 55 19.78 -6.91 -2.05
C LYS A 55 20.56 -5.95 -2.95
N GLU A 56 19.86 -5.14 -3.75
CA GLU A 56 20.46 -4.17 -4.66
C GLU A 56 21.36 -3.17 -3.93
N ILE A 57 20.90 -2.64 -2.79
CA ILE A 57 21.69 -1.72 -1.96
C ILE A 57 22.95 -2.41 -1.41
N VAL A 58 22.83 -3.63 -0.89
CA VAL A 58 23.98 -4.36 -0.31
C VAL A 58 25.01 -4.71 -1.37
N GLU A 59 24.57 -5.21 -2.53
CA GLU A 59 25.48 -5.57 -3.64
C GLU A 59 26.15 -4.33 -4.25
N THR A 60 25.49 -3.17 -4.20
CA THR A 60 26.09 -1.89 -4.63
C THR A 60 27.20 -1.42 -3.69
N ILE A 61 27.04 -1.59 -2.38
CA ILE A 61 28.03 -1.15 -1.37
C ILE A 61 29.16 -2.19 -1.21
N TRP A 62 28.83 -3.48 -1.25
CA TRP A 62 29.78 -4.60 -1.09
C TRP A 62 29.64 -5.61 -2.24
N PRO A 63 30.35 -5.39 -3.36
CA PRO A 63 30.24 -6.27 -4.53
C PRO A 63 30.74 -7.71 -4.29
N GLU A 64 31.60 -7.91 -3.28
CA GLU A 64 32.11 -9.22 -2.86
C GLU A 64 31.04 -10.08 -2.15
N CYS A 65 29.96 -9.47 -1.66
CA CYS A 65 28.89 -10.16 -0.93
C CYS A 65 27.75 -10.62 -1.85
N GLN A 66 28.04 -11.53 -2.77
CA GLN A 66 27.03 -12.17 -3.63
C GLN A 66 26.33 -13.33 -2.91
N LEU A 67 25.45 -12.99 -1.96
CA LEU A 67 24.61 -13.97 -1.28
C LEU A 67 23.39 -14.35 -2.13
N ARG A 68 22.90 -15.57 -1.95
CA ARG A 68 21.68 -16.05 -2.62
C ARG A 68 20.47 -15.21 -2.19
N THR A 69 19.61 -14.84 -3.14
CA THR A 69 18.40 -13.99 -2.90
C THR A 69 17.53 -14.49 -1.74
N SER A 70 17.45 -15.81 -1.52
CA SER A 70 16.70 -16.42 -0.41
C SER A 70 17.20 -15.99 0.97
N VAL A 71 18.50 -15.70 1.11
CA VAL A 71 19.11 -15.23 2.38
C VAL A 71 18.66 -13.80 2.67
N TYR A 72 18.66 -12.93 1.66
CA TYR A 72 18.15 -11.56 1.80
C TYR A 72 16.67 -11.53 2.18
N MET A 73 15.84 -12.41 1.60
CA MET A 73 14.45 -12.56 2.01
C MET A 73 14.33 -12.90 3.50
N PHE A 74 15.09 -13.89 3.99
CA PHE A 74 15.09 -14.25 5.41
C PHE A 74 15.56 -13.09 6.32
N ILE A 75 16.59 -12.36 5.91
CA ILE A 75 17.10 -11.20 6.65
C ILE A 75 16.03 -10.11 6.78
N VAL A 76 15.25 -9.84 5.74
CA VAL A 76 14.14 -8.86 5.77
C VAL A 76 12.94 -9.37 6.56
N PHE A 77 12.71 -10.68 6.59
CA PHE A 77 11.61 -11.28 7.36
C PHE A 77 11.75 -11.06 8.88
N VAL A 78 12.97 -11.19 9.42
CA VAL A 78 13.24 -11.04 10.85
C VAL A 78 12.81 -9.67 11.42
N PRO A 79 13.23 -8.51 10.87
CA PRO A 79 12.81 -7.20 11.37
C PRO A 79 11.32 -6.94 11.13
N LEU A 80 10.72 -7.49 10.07
CA LEU A 80 9.28 -7.40 9.83
C LEU A 80 8.48 -8.08 10.95
N VAL A 81 8.88 -9.28 11.37
CA VAL A 81 8.23 -9.98 12.49
C VAL A 81 8.44 -9.22 13.80
N LEU A 82 9.64 -8.67 14.02
CA LEU A 82 9.94 -7.88 15.22
C LEU A 82 9.07 -6.62 15.31
N ILE A 83 8.88 -5.91 14.19
CA ILE A 83 7.98 -4.75 14.10
C ILE A 83 6.53 -5.14 14.41
N ASN A 84 6.06 -6.30 13.94
CA ASN A 84 4.71 -6.80 14.25
C ASN A 84 4.51 -7.08 15.75
N TYR A 85 5.57 -7.33 16.50
CA TYR A 85 5.50 -7.54 17.94
C TYR A 85 5.32 -6.24 18.74
N ILE A 86 5.67 -5.09 18.16
CA ILE A 86 5.54 -3.78 18.80
C ILE A 86 4.06 -3.40 18.87
N ARG A 87 3.43 -3.60 20.03
CA ARG A 87 2.03 -3.22 20.28
C ARG A 87 1.83 -1.73 20.55
N THR A 88 2.91 -0.95 20.67
CA THR A 88 2.83 0.48 21.00
C THR A 88 2.64 1.31 19.73
N LEU A 89 1.37 1.63 19.42
CA LEU A 89 0.98 2.47 18.28
C LEU A 89 1.70 3.83 18.23
N ARG A 90 2.08 4.40 19.38
CA ARG A 90 2.81 5.68 19.45
C ARG A 90 4.20 5.61 18.79
N VAL A 91 4.92 4.50 18.96
CA VAL A 91 6.27 4.33 18.37
C VAL A 91 6.17 4.23 16.85
N ILE A 92 5.20 3.45 16.37
CA ILE A 92 4.94 3.27 14.93
C ILE A 92 4.53 4.60 14.30
N ALA A 93 3.73 5.42 14.98
CA ALA A 93 3.31 6.72 14.47
C ALA A 93 4.48 7.71 14.32
N VAL A 94 5.39 7.79 15.30
CA VAL A 94 6.59 8.65 15.22
C VAL A 94 7.52 8.17 14.11
N PHE A 95 7.74 6.85 14.01
CA PHE A 95 8.54 6.27 12.94
C PHE A 95 7.94 6.56 11.56
N SER A 96 6.62 6.44 11.40
CA SER A 96 5.92 6.78 10.17
C SER A 96 6.08 8.26 9.80
N TRP A 97 6.04 9.17 10.77
CA TRP A 97 6.26 10.59 10.50
C TRP A 97 7.66 10.84 9.94
N ILE A 98 8.69 10.24 10.53
CA ILE A 98 10.09 10.30 10.03
C ILE A 98 10.18 9.69 8.62
N ALA A 99 9.59 8.51 8.43
CA ALA A 99 9.58 7.83 7.13
C ALA A 99 8.91 8.67 6.04
N ASN A 100 7.84 9.40 6.35
CA ASN A 100 7.18 10.28 5.40
C ASN A 100 8.08 11.46 4.97
N ILE A 101 8.89 12.01 5.88
CA ILE A 101 9.87 13.06 5.55
C ILE A 101 10.96 12.51 4.64
N LEU A 102 11.49 11.32 4.96
CA LEU A 102 12.46 10.64 4.11
C LEU A 102 11.87 10.35 2.73
N MET A 103 10.63 9.87 2.66
CA MET A 103 9.93 9.60 1.41
C MET A 103 9.78 10.87 0.56
N LEU A 104 9.35 11.99 1.16
CA LEU A 104 9.26 13.28 0.47
C LEU A 104 10.62 13.74 -0.06
N THR A 105 11.69 13.54 0.72
CA THR A 105 13.06 13.90 0.32
C THR A 105 13.52 13.04 -0.86
N SER A 106 13.30 11.73 -0.81
CA SER A 106 13.60 10.82 -1.93
C SER A 106 12.84 11.19 -3.20
N PHE A 107 11.55 11.55 -3.08
CA PHE A 107 10.78 12.04 -4.22
C PHE A 107 11.42 13.28 -4.85
N VAL A 108 11.82 14.27 -4.04
CA VAL A 108 12.46 15.49 -4.55
C VAL A 108 13.74 15.18 -5.33
N ILE A 109 14.58 14.27 -4.82
CA ILE A 109 15.83 13.87 -5.50
C ILE A 109 15.52 13.19 -6.83
N ILE A 110 14.63 12.19 -6.84
CA ILE A 110 14.24 11.46 -8.06
C ILE A 110 13.68 12.43 -9.12
N PHE A 111 12.83 13.38 -8.71
CA PHE A 111 12.29 14.38 -9.64
C PHE A 111 13.37 15.32 -10.18
N GLN A 112 14.34 15.72 -9.36
CA GLN A 112 15.46 16.55 -9.82
C GLN A 112 16.32 15.81 -10.85
N ASP A 113 16.62 14.53 -10.62
CA ASP A 113 17.40 13.71 -11.54
C ASP A 113 16.63 13.47 -12.85
N LEU A 114 15.33 13.18 -12.75
CA LEU A 114 14.45 12.99 -13.91
C LEU A 114 14.42 14.23 -14.81
N LEU A 115 14.26 15.43 -14.23
CA LEU A 115 14.18 16.68 -14.98
C LEU A 115 15.52 17.12 -15.59
N ARG A 116 16.65 16.70 -15.00
CA ARG A 116 18.00 17.05 -15.48
C ARG A 116 18.59 16.04 -16.45
N SER A 117 18.07 14.82 -16.49
CA SER A 117 18.53 13.78 -17.42
C SER A 117 18.23 14.15 -18.87
N GLU A 118 19.13 13.82 -19.80
CA GLU A 118 18.92 14.02 -21.23
C GLU A 118 17.87 13.02 -21.74
N HIS A 119 16.75 13.52 -22.27
CA HIS A 119 15.60 12.69 -22.61
C HIS A 119 15.75 12.09 -24.02
N VAL A 120 16.34 10.90 -24.14
CA VAL A 120 16.33 10.14 -25.40
C VAL A 120 14.98 9.43 -25.55
N THR A 121 13.94 10.18 -25.95
CA THR A 121 12.56 9.68 -26.12
C THR A 121 12.35 8.85 -27.40
N SER A 122 13.32 8.86 -28.32
CA SER A 122 13.16 8.24 -29.65
C SER A 122 13.37 6.73 -29.69
N THR A 123 13.82 6.09 -28.60
CA THR A 123 14.15 4.65 -28.57
C THR A 123 13.29 3.83 -27.59
N LEU A 124 12.36 4.45 -26.87
CA LEU A 124 11.51 3.72 -25.92
C LEU A 124 10.21 3.22 -26.60
N PRO A 125 9.95 1.90 -26.61
CA PRO A 125 8.66 1.37 -27.06
C PRO A 125 7.56 1.82 -26.10
N TRP A 126 6.42 2.25 -26.65
CA TRP A 126 5.27 2.76 -25.89
C TRP A 126 4.60 1.68 -25.03
N ILE A 127 4.76 0.42 -25.42
CA ILE A 127 4.27 -0.77 -24.73
C ILE A 127 5.42 -1.79 -24.78
N THR A 128 6.03 -2.07 -23.63
CA THR A 128 7.14 -3.02 -23.53
C THR A 128 6.63 -4.46 -23.54
N ASP A 129 5.73 -4.81 -22.60
CA ASP A 129 5.15 -6.16 -22.45
C ASP A 129 3.89 -6.13 -21.56
N PHE A 130 3.02 -7.15 -21.70
CA PHE A 130 1.81 -7.29 -20.87
C PHE A 130 2.12 -7.43 -19.37
N ASP A 131 3.20 -8.13 -19.03
CA ASP A 131 3.62 -8.33 -17.63
C ASP A 131 4.08 -7.02 -16.98
N SER A 132 4.78 -6.17 -17.73
CA SER A 132 5.21 -4.85 -17.28
C SER A 132 4.01 -3.92 -17.09
N LEU A 133 3.03 -3.97 -18.01
CA LEU A 133 1.80 -3.21 -17.91
C LEU A 133 0.96 -3.63 -16.70
N ALA A 134 0.81 -4.94 -16.46
CA ALA A 134 0.10 -5.47 -15.31
C ALA A 134 0.77 -5.06 -13.99
N THR A 135 2.10 -5.09 -13.94
CA THR A 135 2.88 -4.66 -12.76
C THR A 135 2.72 -3.17 -12.50
N ALA A 136 2.81 -2.34 -13.54
CA ALA A 136 2.60 -0.89 -13.42
C ALA A 136 1.17 -0.55 -12.97
N ALA A 137 0.16 -1.20 -13.57
CA ALA A 137 -1.23 -1.05 -13.18
C ALA A 137 -1.46 -1.46 -11.71
N GLY A 138 -0.82 -2.54 -11.27
CA GLY A 138 -0.87 -2.99 -9.88
C GLY A 138 -0.27 -1.98 -8.90
N ALA A 139 0.88 -1.39 -9.23
CA ALA A 139 1.51 -0.34 -8.42
C ALA A 139 0.65 0.94 -8.35
N ILE A 140 0.03 1.33 -9.46
CA ILE A 140 -0.88 2.48 -9.52
C ILE A 140 -2.14 2.22 -8.68
N LEU A 141 -2.80 1.08 -8.86
CA LEU A 141 -3.98 0.69 -8.06
C LEU A 141 -3.65 0.66 -6.57
N TYR A 142 -2.50 0.10 -6.20
CA TYR A 142 -2.02 0.07 -4.82
C TYR A 142 -1.86 1.47 -4.22
N SER A 143 -1.37 2.44 -5.00
CA SER A 143 -1.21 3.82 -4.54
C SER A 143 -2.54 4.50 -4.16
N PHE A 144 -3.65 4.08 -4.78
CA PHE A 144 -4.99 4.64 -4.53
C PHE A 144 -5.70 4.02 -3.31
N GLU A 145 -5.40 2.76 -2.97
CA GLU A 145 -5.99 2.08 -1.80
C GLU A 145 -5.67 2.81 -0.48
N GLY A 146 -4.45 3.36 -0.35
CA GLY A 146 -4.01 4.08 0.85
C GLY A 146 -4.82 5.36 1.15
N GLN A 147 -5.36 6.03 0.13
CA GLN A 147 -6.12 7.28 0.30
C GLN A 147 -7.55 7.08 0.85
N ALA A 148 -8.13 5.89 0.65
CA ALA A 148 -9.48 5.59 1.12
C ALA A 148 -9.59 5.63 2.67
N ILE A 149 -8.51 5.31 3.37
CA ILE A 149 -8.46 5.22 4.84
C ILE A 149 -8.51 6.62 5.50
N VAL A 150 -7.85 7.62 4.90
CA VAL A 150 -7.81 9.01 5.42
C VAL A 150 -9.16 9.71 5.23
N SER A 151 -9.82 9.49 4.10
CA SER A 151 -11.12 10.09 3.80
C SER A 151 -12.22 9.60 4.74
N ALA A 152 -12.21 8.32 5.12
CA ALA A 152 -13.17 7.77 6.08
C ALA A 152 -13.04 8.40 7.48
N HIS A 153 -11.81 8.66 7.94
CA HIS A 153 -11.57 9.32 9.23
C HIS A 153 -12.03 10.78 9.24
N SER A 154 -11.75 11.54 8.16
CA SER A 154 -12.11 12.95 8.05
C SER A 154 -13.64 13.15 8.01
N ILE A 155 -14.37 12.26 7.32
CA ILE A 155 -15.84 12.28 7.28
C ILE A 155 -16.43 12.06 8.69
N HIS A 156 -15.90 11.10 9.46
CA HIS A 156 -16.35 10.85 10.83
C HIS A 156 -16.02 12.00 11.80
N ALA A 157 -14.90 12.71 11.60
CA ALA A 157 -14.56 13.91 12.36
C ALA A 157 -15.50 15.09 12.00
N GLY A 158 -15.88 15.23 10.73
CA GLY A 158 -16.86 16.20 10.25
C GLY A 158 -18.27 15.97 10.80
N PHE A 159 -18.76 14.74 10.79
CA PHE A 159 -20.07 14.40 11.37
C PHE A 159 -20.14 14.63 12.89
N ARG A 160 -19.03 14.42 13.61
CA ARG A 160 -18.98 14.67 15.06
C ARG A 160 -19.08 16.16 15.39
N LYS A 161 -18.55 17.05 14.54
CA LYS A 161 -18.74 18.50 14.70
C LYS A 161 -20.18 18.93 14.41
N HIS A 162 -20.82 18.36 13.39
CA HIS A 162 -22.17 18.76 12.96
C HIS A 162 -23.31 18.30 13.90
N GLN A 163 -23.05 17.35 14.80
CA GLN A 163 -23.98 16.91 15.86
C GLN A 163 -23.79 17.68 17.19
N LEU A 164 -22.76 18.51 17.29
CA LEU A 164 -22.42 19.31 18.48
C LEU A 164 -22.66 20.84 18.27
N THR A 165 -23.35 21.20 17.19
CA THR A 165 -23.87 22.54 16.87
C THR A 165 -25.35 22.39 16.56
#